data_AF-A0AA44IDV3-F1
#
_entry.id   AF-A0AA44IDV3-F1
#
_cell.length_a   1.000
_cell.length_b   1.000
_cell.length_c   1.000
_cell.angle_alpha   90.00
_cell.angle_beta   90.00
_cell.angle_gamma   90.00
#
_symmetry.space_group_name_H-M   'P 1'
#
loop_
_entity.id
_entity.type
_entity.pdbx_description
1 polymer ?
#
loop_
_entity_poly.entity_id
_entity_poly.type
_entity_poly.pdbx_seq_one_letter_code
_entity_poly.pdbx_strand_id
1 'polypeptide(L)'
;RALGTALYADGTAALDTAASLLAADPAADAELARRGEELLRRAWARGWQPADVVRLVRRDLEGHHVRLASALIVAESAGYPGLPPRWREQLAALEAEPWRADRFSYATAVLELYRLLARLPALEPVAPPPGAAPPTAPVEGEPRALARIRALLAKAEATDYPEEAEALTAKAQELMARHSLDGAALAARGGPAPDGPAAVRIGVEPPYEAAKAILLDAVAGANRCRAVWNEEFAFSAVVGYEADLEAVELLYTSLLVQGQAAMAKAEAAQRAGGRRRTKTFRQSFLLAYAQRLGDRLSAASRRITAGEPTLLPVLAAREVAVAARTDRMFPGATTTRVRGAVDAAGWDHGRAAADRADTGRAAP
;
A
#
# COMPACT_ATOMS: atom_id res chain seq x y z
N ARG A 1 36.07 4.75 6.72
CA ARG A 1 36.10 4.49 8.19
C ARG A 1 35.11 5.39 8.92
N ALA A 2 35.14 6.71 8.77
CA ALA A 2 34.17 7.63 9.39
C ALA A 2 32.70 7.31 9.05
N LEU A 3 32.41 6.97 7.78
CA LEU A 3 31.07 6.53 7.36
C LEU A 3 30.58 5.29 8.15
N GLY A 4 31.42 4.25 8.26
CA GLY A 4 31.06 3.04 9.01
C GLY A 4 30.73 3.34 10.47
N THR A 5 31.51 4.19 11.14
CA THR A 5 31.22 4.61 12.52
C THR A 5 29.90 5.39 12.60
N ALA A 6 29.63 6.31 11.68
CA ALA A 6 28.40 7.12 11.67
C ALA A 6 27.13 6.30 11.45
N LEU A 7 27.20 5.22 10.66
CA LEU A 7 26.02 4.38 10.36
C LEU A 7 25.63 3.46 11.52
N TYR A 8 26.60 3.00 12.32
CA TYR A 8 26.37 2.00 13.37
C TYR A 8 26.48 2.53 14.80
N ALA A 9 27.00 3.75 15.01
CA ALA A 9 27.01 4.36 16.33
C ALA A 9 25.62 4.83 16.77
N ASP A 10 25.40 4.81 18.08
CA ASP A 10 24.25 5.44 18.72
C ASP A 10 24.59 6.89 19.09
N GLY A 11 23.84 7.86 18.55
CA GLY A 11 24.00 9.30 18.82
C GLY A 11 24.28 10.17 17.58
N THR A 12 24.22 11.49 17.76
CA THR A 12 24.40 12.50 16.70
C THR A 12 25.85 12.95 16.52
N ALA A 13 26.70 12.86 17.55
CA ALA A 13 28.09 13.34 17.49
C ALA A 13 28.93 12.66 16.39
N ALA A 14 28.72 11.35 16.17
CA ALA A 14 29.39 10.61 15.11
C ALA A 14 28.90 11.02 13.71
N LEU A 15 27.61 11.36 13.58
CA LEU A 15 27.03 11.90 12.35
C LEU A 15 27.59 13.29 12.05
N ASP A 16 27.59 14.20 13.03
CA ASP A 16 28.09 15.57 12.84
C ASP A 16 29.56 15.58 12.43
N THR A 17 30.38 14.74 13.08
CA THR A 17 31.81 14.60 12.74
C THR A 17 31.98 14.09 11.30
N ALA A 18 31.22 13.07 10.91
CA ALA A 18 31.28 12.54 9.55
C ALA A 18 30.75 13.55 8.51
N ALA A 19 29.70 14.30 8.84
CA ALA A 19 29.15 15.35 8.00
C ALA A 19 30.15 16.49 7.79
N SER A 20 30.87 16.93 8.83
CA SER A 20 31.94 17.92 8.70
C SER A 20 33.07 17.44 7.79
N LEU A 21 33.49 16.18 7.91
CA LEU A 21 34.52 15.61 7.05
C LEU A 21 34.08 15.54 5.58
N LEU A 22 32.85 15.10 5.32
CA LEU A 22 32.28 15.05 3.97
C LEU A 22 32.06 16.46 3.39
N ALA A 23 31.62 17.40 4.21
CA ALA A 23 31.44 18.79 3.80
C ALA A 23 32.76 19.43 3.37
N ALA A 24 33.87 19.09 4.04
CA ALA A 24 35.20 19.57 3.72
C ALA A 24 35.88 18.87 2.51
N ASP A 25 35.38 17.70 2.07
CA ASP A 25 35.99 16.90 1.00
C ASP A 25 35.02 16.59 -0.16
N PRO A 26 34.89 17.48 -1.15
CA PRO A 26 34.09 17.24 -2.35
C PRO A 26 34.53 16.02 -3.19
N ALA A 27 35.77 15.56 -3.07
CA ALA A 27 36.22 14.39 -3.81
C ALA A 27 35.55 13.10 -3.31
N ALA A 28 34.99 13.11 -2.10
CA ALA A 28 34.27 11.98 -1.51
C ALA A 28 32.85 11.78 -2.07
N ASP A 29 32.27 12.77 -2.76
CA ASP A 29 30.86 12.77 -3.19
C ASP A 29 30.53 11.55 -4.08
N ALA A 30 31.45 11.14 -4.96
CA ALA A 30 31.26 9.96 -5.83
C ALA A 30 31.32 8.62 -5.07
N GLU A 31 32.16 8.50 -4.05
CA GLU A 31 32.18 7.32 -3.17
C GLU A 31 30.92 7.29 -2.30
N LEU A 32 30.45 8.46 -1.81
CA LEU A 32 29.23 8.57 -1.04
C LEU A 32 28.02 8.05 -1.83
N ALA A 33 27.86 8.50 -3.09
CA ALA A 33 26.81 8.02 -3.98
C ALA A 33 26.85 6.49 -4.17
N ARG A 34 28.04 5.94 -4.49
CA ARG A 34 28.23 4.48 -4.64
C ARG A 34 27.86 3.70 -3.38
N ARG A 35 28.08 4.27 -2.19
CA ARG A 35 27.67 3.65 -0.91
C ARG A 35 26.17 3.64 -0.73
N GLY A 36 25.47 4.70 -1.14
CA GLY A 36 24.01 4.71 -1.14
C GLY A 36 23.43 3.64 -2.06
N GLU A 37 23.96 3.50 -3.27
CA GLU A 37 23.54 2.46 -4.22
C GLU A 37 23.78 1.05 -3.65
N GLU A 38 24.93 0.82 -3.02
CA GLU A 38 25.22 -0.45 -2.34
C GLU A 38 24.21 -0.77 -1.22
N LEU A 39 23.83 0.23 -0.43
CA LEU A 39 22.83 0.08 0.64
C LEU A 39 21.45 -0.28 0.07
N LEU A 40 21.02 0.37 -1.01
CA LEU A 40 19.76 0.02 -1.67
C LEU A 40 19.80 -1.37 -2.30
N ARG A 41 20.93 -1.77 -2.91
CA ARG A 41 21.11 -3.13 -3.44
C ARG A 41 20.93 -4.20 -2.39
N ARG A 42 21.50 -3.96 -1.20
CA ARG A 42 21.28 -4.82 -0.04
C ARG A 42 19.83 -4.81 0.41
N ALA A 43 19.14 -3.67 0.38
CA ALA A 43 17.73 -3.58 0.73
C ALA A 43 16.85 -4.41 -0.23
N TRP A 44 17.05 -4.34 -1.54
CA TRP A 44 16.25 -5.14 -2.49
C TRP A 44 16.53 -6.63 -2.37
N ALA A 45 17.78 -7.03 -2.19
CA ALA A 45 18.13 -8.43 -1.91
C ALA A 45 17.47 -8.96 -0.62
N ARG A 46 17.10 -8.05 0.29
CA ARG A 46 16.37 -8.30 1.54
C ARG A 46 14.86 -8.09 1.42
N GLY A 47 14.35 -8.04 0.19
CA GLY A 47 12.93 -8.02 -0.12
C GLY A 47 12.28 -6.64 -0.08
N TRP A 48 13.01 -5.54 0.10
CA TRP A 48 12.45 -4.18 0.05
C TRP A 48 12.13 -3.75 -1.38
N GLN A 49 11.09 -2.93 -1.54
CA GLN A 49 10.74 -2.28 -2.82
C GLN A 49 10.88 -0.75 -2.71
N PRO A 50 11.03 -0.01 -3.83
CA PRO A 50 11.10 1.45 -3.84
C PRO A 50 10.03 2.14 -2.99
N ALA A 51 8.77 1.74 -3.14
CA ALA A 51 7.67 2.33 -2.37
C ALA A 51 7.78 2.06 -0.86
N ASP A 52 8.37 0.94 -0.44
CA ASP A 52 8.57 0.64 0.98
C ASP A 52 9.64 1.52 1.61
N VAL A 53 10.76 1.72 0.89
CA VAL A 53 11.85 2.59 1.33
C VAL A 53 11.36 4.02 1.48
N VAL A 54 10.67 4.55 0.46
CA VAL A 54 10.14 5.93 0.48
C VAL A 54 9.13 6.13 1.61
N ARG A 55 8.26 5.14 1.84
CA ARG A 55 7.28 5.18 2.93
C ARG A 55 7.95 5.25 4.30
N LEU A 56 8.98 4.43 4.51
CA LEU A 56 9.73 4.43 5.76
C LEU A 56 10.47 5.76 5.97
N VAL A 57 11.11 6.28 4.91
CA VAL A 57 11.78 7.59 4.95
C VAL A 57 10.80 8.70 5.30
N ARG A 58 9.60 8.72 4.70
CA ARG A 58 8.56 9.71 5.02
C ARG A 58 8.08 9.63 6.47
N ARG A 59 8.06 8.42 7.04
CA ARG A 59 7.61 8.18 8.41
C ARG A 59 8.66 8.58 9.46
N ASP A 60 9.91 8.20 9.22
CA ASP A 60 10.96 8.25 10.23
C ASP A 60 11.93 9.44 10.06
N LEU A 61 11.90 10.10 8.91
CA LEU A 61 12.76 11.24 8.56
C LEU A 61 11.93 12.41 8.02
N GLU A 62 12.60 13.41 7.42
CA GLU A 62 11.96 14.63 6.92
C GLU A 62 11.73 14.60 5.39
N GLY A 63 10.94 15.56 4.89
CA GLY A 63 10.59 15.64 3.46
C GLY A 63 11.79 15.77 2.52
N HIS A 64 12.91 16.33 2.98
CA HIS A 64 14.12 16.42 2.16
C HIS A 64 14.83 15.06 2.00
N HIS A 65 14.75 14.17 2.99
CA HIS A 65 15.24 12.79 2.86
C HIS A 65 14.44 11.99 1.84
N VAL A 66 13.13 12.26 1.69
CA VAL A 66 12.30 11.63 0.64
C VAL A 66 12.86 11.94 -0.75
N ARG A 67 13.23 13.20 -1.01
CA ARG A 67 13.83 13.62 -2.29
C ARG A 67 15.19 12.97 -2.53
N LEU A 68 16.03 12.90 -1.49
CA LEU A 68 17.32 12.20 -1.54
C LEU A 68 17.16 10.71 -1.84
N ALA A 69 16.21 10.05 -1.15
CA ALA A 69 15.91 8.64 -1.35
C ALA A 69 15.38 8.37 -2.77
N SER A 70 14.45 9.20 -3.26
CA SER A 70 13.91 9.10 -4.62
C SER A 70 15.03 9.21 -5.68
N ALA A 71 15.90 10.21 -5.56
CA ALA A 71 17.03 10.39 -6.48
C ALA A 71 17.98 9.18 -6.46
N LEU A 72 18.30 8.67 -5.26
CA LEU A 72 19.17 7.50 -5.10
C LEU A 72 18.55 6.23 -5.68
N ILE A 73 17.24 6.03 -5.48
CA ILE A 73 16.49 4.89 -6.03
C ILE A 73 16.49 4.93 -7.56
N VAL A 74 16.25 6.10 -8.16
CA VAL A 74 16.28 6.28 -9.62
C VAL A 74 17.68 6.02 -10.17
N ALA A 75 18.71 6.58 -9.53
CA ALA A 75 20.10 6.41 -9.94
C ALA A 75 20.51 4.94 -9.94
N GLU A 76 20.19 4.21 -8.87
CA GLU A 76 20.55 2.79 -8.82
C GLU A 76 19.71 1.97 -9.80
N SER A 77 18.39 2.24 -9.88
CA SER A 77 17.50 1.47 -10.75
C SER A 77 17.85 1.59 -12.24
N ALA A 78 18.53 2.67 -12.64
CA ALA A 78 19.04 2.85 -14.00
C ALA A 78 20.14 1.84 -14.37
N GLY A 79 20.76 1.18 -13.39
CA GLY A 79 21.74 0.12 -13.59
C GLY A 79 21.16 -1.23 -14.04
N TYR A 80 19.84 -1.42 -13.99
CA TYR A 80 19.20 -2.65 -14.43
C TYR A 80 18.75 -2.59 -15.89
N PRO A 81 19.05 -3.61 -16.70
CA PRO A 81 18.65 -3.64 -18.11
C PRO A 81 17.13 -3.82 -18.30
N GLY A 82 16.43 -4.33 -17.30
CA GLY A 82 14.99 -4.55 -17.33
C GLY A 82 14.41 -4.55 -15.92
N LEU A 83 13.23 -3.94 -15.78
CA LEU A 83 12.54 -3.78 -14.50
C LEU A 83 11.13 -4.38 -14.57
N PRO A 84 10.69 -5.10 -13.53
CA PRO A 84 9.31 -5.57 -13.43
C PRO A 84 8.30 -4.42 -13.56
N PRO A 85 7.08 -4.67 -14.11
CA PRO A 85 6.05 -3.63 -14.27
C PRO A 85 5.77 -2.83 -12.99
N ARG A 86 5.51 -3.52 -11.86
CA ARG A 86 5.27 -2.88 -10.55
C ARG A 86 6.45 -2.01 -10.10
N TRP A 87 7.68 -2.39 -10.44
CA TRP A 87 8.86 -1.57 -10.12
C TRP A 87 8.83 -0.26 -10.90
N ARG A 88 8.53 -0.32 -12.21
CA ARG A 88 8.42 0.87 -13.07
C ARG A 88 7.31 1.80 -12.59
N GLU A 89 6.17 1.26 -12.19
CA GLU A 89 5.07 2.04 -11.60
C GLU A 89 5.51 2.78 -10.33
N GLN A 90 6.23 2.09 -9.43
CA GLN A 90 6.75 2.73 -8.21
C GLN A 90 7.78 3.81 -8.52
N LEU A 91 8.65 3.62 -9.52
CA LEU A 91 9.61 4.65 -9.95
C LEU A 91 8.91 5.87 -10.57
N ALA A 92 7.84 5.66 -11.34
CA ALA A 92 7.07 6.73 -11.95
C ALA A 92 6.32 7.59 -10.91
N ALA A 93 6.05 7.02 -9.73
CA ALA A 93 5.41 7.73 -8.61
C ALA A 93 6.39 8.52 -7.72
N LEU A 94 7.70 8.47 -7.98
CA LEU A 94 8.70 9.17 -7.17
C LEU A 94 8.73 10.68 -7.46
N GLU A 95 8.93 11.47 -6.42
CA GLU A 95 9.25 12.90 -6.55
C GLU A 95 10.67 13.06 -7.12
N ALA A 96 10.77 13.74 -8.27
CA ALA A 96 12.04 13.94 -8.98
C ALA A 96 12.75 15.25 -8.63
N GLU A 97 12.19 16.09 -7.75
CA GLU A 97 12.79 17.39 -7.44
C GLU A 97 14.06 17.26 -6.59
N PRO A 98 15.23 17.73 -7.06
CA PRO A 98 16.45 17.73 -6.27
C PRO A 98 16.31 18.63 -5.05
N TRP A 99 16.79 18.16 -3.90
CA TRP A 99 16.94 19.00 -2.72
C TRP A 99 18.29 19.74 -2.75
N ARG A 100 18.27 21.03 -2.42
CA ARG A 100 19.46 21.90 -2.36
C ARG A 100 19.68 22.38 -0.93
N ALA A 101 20.90 22.23 -0.44
CA ALA A 101 21.34 22.73 0.86
C ALA A 101 22.85 23.04 0.81
N ASP A 102 23.39 23.65 1.86
CA ASP A 102 24.85 23.73 2.03
C ASP A 102 25.46 22.33 2.22
N ARG A 103 26.78 22.21 2.02
CA ARG A 103 27.45 20.91 2.02
C ARG A 103 27.32 20.16 3.34
N PHE A 104 27.31 20.86 4.47
CA PHE A 104 27.17 20.22 5.78
C PHE A 104 25.77 19.69 5.97
N SER A 105 24.74 20.51 5.76
CA SER A 105 23.33 20.09 5.84
C SER A 105 23.03 18.94 4.87
N TYR A 106 23.58 18.99 3.65
CA TYR A 106 23.45 17.89 2.67
C TYR A 106 24.09 16.60 3.18
N ALA A 107 25.33 16.66 3.66
CA ALA A 107 26.04 15.50 4.18
C ALA A 107 25.31 14.88 5.39
N THR A 108 24.81 15.70 6.31
CA THR A 108 24.02 15.24 7.46
C THR A 108 22.79 14.46 7.01
N ALA A 109 21.97 15.03 6.12
CA ALA A 109 20.76 14.37 5.63
C ALA A 109 21.06 13.06 4.88
N VAL A 110 22.13 13.02 4.06
CA VAL A 110 22.57 11.78 3.39
C VAL A 110 22.99 10.72 4.41
N LEU A 111 23.74 11.09 5.45
CA LEU A 111 24.17 10.16 6.48
C LEU A 111 23.01 9.62 7.32
N GLU A 112 22.02 10.45 7.63
CA GLU A 112 20.79 10.02 8.32
C GLU A 112 19.99 9.04 7.47
N LEU A 113 19.83 9.32 6.17
CA LEU A 113 19.21 8.41 5.22
C LEU A 113 19.98 7.08 5.18
N TYR A 114 21.31 7.12 5.05
CA TYR A 114 22.12 5.90 4.96
C TYR A 114 22.08 5.10 6.25
N ARG A 115 21.97 5.76 7.41
CA ARG A 115 21.80 5.10 8.70
C ARG A 115 20.47 4.33 8.76
N LEU A 116 19.38 4.91 8.24
CA LEU A 116 18.10 4.21 8.08
C LEU A 116 18.27 2.98 7.17
N LEU A 117 18.83 3.17 5.97
CA LEU A 117 19.01 2.10 4.97
C LEU A 117 19.89 0.94 5.48
N ALA A 118 20.97 1.27 6.21
CA ALA A 118 21.88 0.27 6.77
C ALA A 118 21.25 -0.62 7.85
N ARG A 119 20.16 -0.15 8.47
CA ARG A 119 19.47 -0.83 9.58
C ARG A 119 18.20 -1.56 9.17
N LEU A 120 17.79 -1.46 7.90
CA LEU A 120 16.60 -2.15 7.40
C LEU A 120 16.70 -3.67 7.67
N PRO A 121 15.69 -4.32 8.24
CA PRO A 121 15.67 -5.78 8.41
C PRO A 121 15.44 -6.51 7.08
N ALA A 122 15.53 -7.84 7.10
CA ALA A 122 15.05 -8.63 5.98
C ALA A 122 13.52 -8.74 6.04
N LEU A 123 12.86 -8.58 4.90
CA LEU A 123 11.43 -8.78 4.75
C LEU A 123 11.18 -10.02 3.90
N GLU A 124 10.04 -10.68 4.14
CA GLU A 124 9.55 -11.73 3.25
C GLU A 124 9.34 -11.13 1.84
N PRO A 125 10.05 -11.59 0.80
CA PRO A 125 9.95 -11.01 -0.55
C PRO A 125 8.57 -11.26 -1.17
N VAL A 126 7.95 -10.21 -1.71
CA VAL A 126 6.68 -10.30 -2.44
C VAL A 126 6.87 -10.40 -3.95
N ALA A 127 8.06 -10.07 -4.45
CA ALA A 127 8.49 -10.21 -5.83
C ALA A 127 10.01 -10.42 -5.87
N PRO A 128 10.56 -11.02 -6.95
CA PRO A 128 12.01 -11.09 -7.15
C PRO A 128 12.63 -9.68 -7.17
N PRO A 129 13.86 -9.50 -6.64
CA PRO A 129 14.57 -8.23 -6.76
C PRO A 129 14.92 -7.94 -8.22
N PRO A 130 15.14 -6.66 -8.58
CA PRO A 130 15.54 -6.29 -9.94
C PRO A 130 16.84 -7.00 -10.33
N GLY A 131 16.92 -7.43 -11.59
CA GLY A 131 18.07 -8.18 -12.12
C GLY A 131 18.13 -9.67 -11.77
N ALA A 132 17.23 -10.22 -10.94
CA ALA A 132 17.25 -11.65 -10.59
C ALA A 132 16.75 -12.59 -11.71
N ALA A 133 15.91 -12.09 -12.61
CA ALA A 133 15.41 -12.81 -13.77
C ALA A 133 15.10 -11.81 -14.89
N PRO A 134 15.17 -12.21 -16.18
CA PRO A 134 14.64 -11.38 -17.24
C PRO A 134 13.17 -11.09 -16.94
N PRO A 135 12.73 -9.81 -16.99
CA PRO A 135 11.33 -9.50 -16.78
C PRO A 135 10.51 -10.29 -17.80
N THR A 136 9.51 -11.04 -17.32
CA THR A 136 8.50 -11.60 -18.22
C THR A 136 7.90 -10.46 -19.01
N ALA A 137 7.81 -10.64 -20.33
CA ALA A 137 7.19 -9.64 -21.20
C ALA A 137 5.80 -9.32 -20.63
N PRO A 138 5.47 -8.03 -20.41
CA PRO A 138 4.14 -7.68 -19.97
C PRO A 138 3.12 -8.23 -20.97
N VAL A 139 2.02 -8.79 -20.47
CA VAL A 139 0.83 -8.96 -21.32
C VAL A 139 0.45 -7.55 -21.76
N GLU A 140 0.58 -7.25 -23.04
CA GLU A 140 0.40 -5.89 -23.55
C GLU A 140 -1.02 -5.38 -23.29
N GLY A 141 -1.10 -4.22 -22.61
CA GLY A 141 -2.34 -3.47 -22.39
C GLY A 141 -3.02 -3.77 -21.05
N GLU A 142 -3.42 -2.70 -20.36
CA GLU A 142 -4.33 -2.82 -19.23
C GLU A 142 -5.63 -3.48 -19.71
N PRO A 143 -6.10 -4.57 -19.07
CA PRO A 143 -7.40 -5.15 -19.37
C PRO A 143 -8.48 -4.06 -19.39
N ARG A 144 -9.31 -4.03 -20.44
CA ARG A 144 -10.40 -3.04 -20.59
C ARG A 144 -11.31 -2.95 -19.35
N ALA A 145 -11.42 -4.04 -18.60
CA ALA A 145 -12.12 -4.09 -17.33
C ALA A 145 -11.49 -3.16 -16.27
N LEU A 146 -10.17 -3.25 -16.05
CA LEU A 146 -9.45 -2.42 -15.07
C LEU A 146 -9.49 -0.94 -15.42
N ALA A 147 -9.31 -0.60 -16.71
CA ALA A 147 -9.40 0.80 -17.15
C ALA A 147 -10.79 1.39 -16.85
N ARG A 148 -11.85 0.58 -17.06
CA ARG A 148 -13.23 0.97 -16.73
C ARG A 148 -13.46 1.09 -15.22
N ILE A 149 -12.88 0.18 -14.44
CA ILE A 149 -12.93 0.20 -12.97
C ILE A 149 -12.27 1.48 -12.43
N ARG A 150 -11.05 1.80 -12.88
CA ARG A 150 -10.35 3.05 -12.51
C ARG A 150 -11.17 4.28 -12.87
N ALA A 151 -11.76 4.31 -14.07
CA ALA A 151 -12.62 5.42 -14.48
C ALA A 151 -13.88 5.58 -13.63
N LEU A 152 -14.47 4.49 -13.13
CA LEU A 152 -15.62 4.55 -12.22
C LEU A 152 -15.20 5.08 -10.84
N LEU A 153 -14.08 4.60 -10.30
CA LEU A 153 -13.56 5.05 -9.01
C LEU A 153 -13.14 6.53 -9.04
N ALA A 154 -12.45 6.96 -10.09
CA ALA A 154 -12.09 8.36 -10.27
C ALA A 154 -13.32 9.27 -10.34
N LYS A 155 -14.41 8.83 -10.98
CA LYS A 155 -15.68 9.56 -10.97
C LYS A 155 -16.34 9.57 -9.59
N ALA A 156 -16.28 8.46 -8.86
CA ALA A 156 -16.81 8.37 -7.50
C ALA A 156 -16.09 9.33 -6.54
N GLU A 157 -14.78 9.52 -6.74
CA GLU A 157 -13.96 10.47 -5.98
C GLU A 157 -14.22 11.94 -6.35
N ALA A 158 -14.57 12.21 -7.61
CA ALA A 158 -14.75 13.56 -8.13
C ALA A 158 -16.14 14.16 -7.88
N THR A 159 -17.15 13.36 -7.57
CA THR A 159 -18.53 13.84 -7.39
C THR A 159 -18.81 14.32 -5.96
N ASP A 160 -19.54 15.43 -5.84
CA ASP A 160 -20.05 15.95 -4.57
C ASP A 160 -21.34 15.25 -4.12
N TYR A 161 -21.96 14.45 -5.01
CA TYR A 161 -23.22 13.76 -4.77
C TYR A 161 -22.97 12.37 -4.16
N PRO A 162 -23.31 12.14 -2.88
CA PRO A 162 -22.98 10.87 -2.21
C PRO A 162 -23.64 9.65 -2.86
N GLU A 163 -24.88 9.79 -3.36
CA GLU A 163 -25.60 8.70 -4.03
C GLU A 163 -24.96 8.32 -5.37
N GLU A 164 -24.36 9.28 -6.08
CA GLU A 164 -23.62 9.02 -7.31
C GLU A 164 -22.30 8.30 -7.02
N ALA A 165 -21.55 8.78 -6.02
CA ALA A 165 -20.33 8.12 -5.56
C ALA A 165 -20.60 6.67 -5.13
N GLU A 166 -21.72 6.43 -4.44
CA GLU A 166 -22.19 5.10 -4.05
C GLU A 166 -22.42 4.21 -5.28
N ALA A 167 -23.19 4.68 -6.26
CA ALA A 167 -23.54 3.91 -7.45
C ALA A 167 -22.31 3.58 -8.30
N LEU A 168 -21.37 4.52 -8.44
CA LEU A 168 -20.13 4.34 -9.19
C LEU A 168 -19.19 3.34 -8.50
N THR A 169 -19.01 3.44 -7.19
CA THR A 169 -18.18 2.51 -6.40
C THR A 169 -18.79 1.11 -6.41
N ALA A 170 -20.11 1.01 -6.27
CA ALA A 170 -20.84 -0.26 -6.39
C ALA A 170 -20.65 -0.91 -7.75
N LYS A 171 -20.70 -0.11 -8.83
CA LYS A 171 -20.49 -0.61 -10.18
C LYS A 171 -19.05 -1.07 -10.41
N ALA A 172 -18.08 -0.36 -9.83
CA ALA A 172 -16.68 -0.75 -9.87
C ALA A 172 -16.50 -2.11 -9.17
N GLN A 173 -17.08 -2.30 -7.98
CA GLN A 173 -16.99 -3.55 -7.24
C GLN A 173 -17.66 -4.73 -7.98
N GLU A 174 -18.80 -4.50 -8.62
CA GLU A 174 -19.45 -5.51 -9.47
C GLU A 174 -18.56 -5.93 -10.65
N LEU A 175 -17.90 -4.96 -11.31
CA LEU A 175 -16.98 -5.24 -12.41
C LEU A 175 -15.70 -5.95 -11.94
N MET A 176 -15.15 -5.57 -10.78
CA MET A 176 -13.99 -6.24 -10.16
C MET A 176 -14.32 -7.71 -9.87
N ALA A 177 -15.46 -7.98 -9.23
CA ALA A 177 -15.88 -9.34 -8.92
C ALA A 177 -16.06 -10.19 -10.19
N ARG A 178 -16.70 -9.65 -11.24
CA ARG A 178 -16.81 -10.34 -12.54
C ARG A 178 -15.46 -10.61 -13.18
N HIS A 179 -14.57 -9.62 -13.19
CA HIS A 179 -13.25 -9.78 -13.77
C HIS A 179 -12.44 -10.88 -13.08
N SER A 180 -12.55 -10.99 -11.74
CA SER A 180 -11.94 -12.08 -11.00
C SER A 180 -12.55 -13.45 -11.34
N LEU A 181 -13.88 -13.53 -11.48
CA LEU A 181 -14.56 -14.76 -11.89
C LEU A 181 -14.16 -15.19 -13.30
N ASP A 182 -14.02 -14.25 -14.23
CA ASP A 182 -13.51 -14.52 -15.59
C ASP A 182 -12.09 -15.10 -15.53
N GLY A 183 -11.22 -14.52 -14.68
CA GLY A 183 -9.89 -15.05 -14.42
C GLY A 183 -9.90 -16.44 -13.79
N ALA A 184 -10.88 -16.76 -12.94
CA ALA A 184 -11.08 -18.10 -12.37
C ALA A 184 -11.54 -19.11 -13.40
N ALA A 185 -12.52 -18.73 -14.23
CA ALA A 185 -13.04 -19.56 -15.31
C ALA A 185 -11.95 -19.89 -16.35
N LEU A 186 -11.09 -18.92 -16.67
CA LEU A 186 -9.98 -19.14 -17.62
C LEU A 186 -8.96 -20.15 -17.07
N ALA A 187 -8.59 -20.03 -15.80
CA ALA A 187 -7.68 -20.98 -15.14
C ALA A 187 -8.26 -22.40 -15.09
N ALA A 188 -9.57 -22.53 -14.83
CA ALA A 188 -10.25 -23.82 -14.79
C ALA A 188 -10.24 -24.56 -16.14
N ARG A 189 -10.12 -23.83 -17.25
CA ARG A 189 -10.08 -24.39 -18.62
C ARG A 189 -8.66 -24.78 -19.07
N GLY A 190 -7.68 -24.76 -18.16
CA GLY A 190 -6.29 -25.07 -18.50
C GLY A 190 -5.58 -23.96 -19.27
N GLY A 191 -6.07 -22.71 -19.19
CA GLY A 191 -5.30 -21.56 -19.66
C GLY A 191 -3.96 -21.45 -18.92
N PRO A 192 -2.97 -20.74 -19.46
CA PRO A 192 -1.69 -20.51 -18.77
C PRO A 192 -1.98 -19.86 -17.42
N ALA A 193 -1.87 -20.64 -16.34
CA ALA A 193 -2.01 -20.14 -15.00
C ALA A 193 -0.65 -19.54 -14.59
N PRO A 194 -0.59 -18.30 -14.11
CA PRO A 194 0.57 -17.87 -13.32
C PRO A 194 0.74 -18.80 -12.12
N ASP A 195 1.97 -18.89 -11.58
CA ASP A 195 2.49 -19.83 -10.56
C ASP A 195 1.77 -19.86 -9.18
N GLY A 196 0.44 -19.85 -9.15
CA GLY A 196 -0.39 -19.74 -7.96
C GLY A 196 -0.56 -18.29 -7.47
N PRO A 197 -1.02 -18.10 -6.22
CA PRO A 197 -1.19 -16.78 -5.63
C PRO A 197 0.14 -16.01 -5.50
N ALA A 198 0.12 -14.75 -5.94
CA ALA A 198 1.19 -13.78 -5.76
C ALA A 198 0.97 -12.97 -4.48
N ALA A 199 1.87 -12.01 -4.22
CA ALA A 199 1.74 -11.06 -3.13
C ALA A 199 2.15 -9.66 -3.56
N VAL A 200 1.54 -8.65 -2.93
CA VAL A 200 1.89 -7.24 -3.09
C VAL A 200 1.93 -6.56 -1.73
N ARG A 201 2.72 -5.49 -1.60
CA ARG A 201 2.66 -4.62 -0.41
C ARG A 201 1.89 -3.35 -0.73
N ILE A 202 0.95 -3.04 0.17
CA ILE A 202 0.13 -1.84 0.13
C ILE A 202 0.40 -1.03 1.38
N GLY A 203 0.68 0.26 1.22
CA GLY A 203 1.01 1.17 2.33
C GLY A 203 -0.18 1.39 3.27
N VAL A 204 0.11 1.36 4.57
CA VAL A 204 -0.83 1.65 5.67
C VAL A 204 -0.18 2.73 6.53
N GLU A 205 -0.24 3.97 6.05
CA GLU A 205 0.51 5.09 6.63
C GLU A 205 -0.22 5.73 7.84
N PRO A 206 0.52 6.32 8.80
CA PRO A 206 -0.07 7.14 9.86
C PRO A 206 -0.91 8.31 9.32
N PRO A 207 -1.84 8.85 10.11
CA PRO A 207 -2.36 8.31 11.38
C PRO A 207 -3.47 7.27 11.16
N TYR A 208 -3.82 6.54 12.23
CA TYR A 208 -4.93 5.56 12.29
C TYR A 208 -4.69 4.29 11.49
N GLU A 209 -3.45 3.85 11.50
CA GLU A 209 -2.89 2.68 10.82
C GLU A 209 -3.72 1.43 11.07
N ALA A 210 -4.11 1.16 12.32
CA ALA A 210 -4.94 0.00 12.66
C ALA A 210 -6.32 0.02 11.95
N ALA A 211 -6.97 1.19 11.87
CA ALA A 211 -8.27 1.30 11.20
C ALA A 211 -8.11 1.18 9.67
N LYS A 212 -7.03 1.75 9.12
CA LYS A 212 -6.67 1.60 7.70
C LYS A 212 -6.29 0.16 7.34
N ALA A 213 -5.63 -0.57 8.24
CA ALA A 213 -5.29 -1.98 8.08
C ALA A 213 -6.56 -2.85 8.11
N ILE A 214 -7.50 -2.57 9.01
CA ILE A 214 -8.81 -3.26 9.05
C ILE A 214 -9.60 -3.01 7.77
N LEU A 215 -9.59 -1.78 7.23
CA LEU A 215 -10.23 -1.50 5.94
C LEU A 215 -9.58 -2.32 4.82
N LEU A 216 -8.25 -2.37 4.78
CA LEU A 216 -7.53 -3.16 3.78
C LEU A 216 -7.80 -4.66 3.91
N ASP A 217 -7.84 -5.19 5.13
CA ASP A 217 -8.20 -6.60 5.39
C ASP A 217 -9.63 -6.91 4.95
N ALA A 218 -10.58 -6.01 5.23
CA ALA A 218 -11.96 -6.13 4.77
C ALA A 218 -12.08 -6.13 3.24
N VAL A 219 -11.37 -5.22 2.56
CA VAL A 219 -11.30 -5.16 1.09
C VAL A 219 -10.64 -6.42 0.52
N ALA A 220 -9.55 -6.90 1.14
CA ALA A 220 -8.86 -8.11 0.74
C ALA A 220 -9.77 -9.34 0.86
N GLY A 221 -10.43 -9.52 2.01
CA GLY A 221 -11.35 -10.63 2.25
C GLY A 221 -12.52 -10.66 1.27
N ALA A 222 -13.10 -9.50 0.95
CA ALA A 222 -14.19 -9.40 -0.03
C ALA A 222 -13.76 -9.78 -1.46
N ASN A 223 -12.46 -9.67 -1.76
CA ASN A 223 -11.87 -10.01 -3.05
C ASN A 223 -11.04 -11.31 -2.99
N ARG A 224 -11.31 -12.23 -2.04
CA ARG A 224 -10.64 -13.55 -1.92
C ARG A 224 -9.12 -13.48 -1.73
N CYS A 225 -8.64 -12.37 -1.18
CA CYS A 225 -7.24 -12.18 -0.78
C CYS A 225 -7.09 -12.33 0.74
N ARG A 226 -5.85 -12.43 1.21
CA ARG A 226 -5.47 -12.38 2.63
C ARG A 226 -4.50 -11.23 2.87
N ALA A 227 -4.79 -10.37 3.84
CA ALA A 227 -3.89 -9.30 4.24
C ALA A 227 -3.15 -9.66 5.53
N VAL A 228 -1.85 -9.41 5.58
CA VAL A 228 -1.02 -9.50 6.79
C VAL A 228 -0.44 -8.12 7.05
N TRP A 229 -0.87 -7.49 8.14
CA TRP A 229 -0.43 -6.14 8.50
C TRP A 229 0.90 -6.18 9.23
N ASN A 230 1.85 -5.38 8.75
CA ASN A 230 3.11 -5.08 9.43
C ASN A 230 3.09 -3.63 9.92
N GLU A 231 2.79 -3.45 11.20
CA GLU A 231 2.74 -2.14 11.85
C GLU A 231 4.11 -1.45 11.84
N GLU A 232 5.19 -2.21 12.10
CA GLU A 232 6.57 -1.70 12.20
C GLU A 232 7.07 -1.06 10.90
N PHE A 233 6.52 -1.43 9.74
CA PHE A 233 6.91 -0.88 8.44
C PHE A 233 5.75 -0.21 7.68
N ALA A 234 4.64 0.06 8.36
CA ALA A 234 3.50 0.80 7.83
C ALA A 234 2.98 0.25 6.48
N PHE A 235 2.85 -1.07 6.36
CA PHE A 235 2.25 -1.72 5.18
C PHE A 235 1.47 -2.98 5.55
N SER A 236 0.60 -3.43 4.65
CA SER A 236 0.10 -4.80 4.67
C SER A 236 0.57 -5.55 3.43
N ALA A 237 1.01 -6.78 3.62
CA ALA A 237 1.24 -7.72 2.53
C ALA A 237 -0.09 -8.38 2.18
N VAL A 238 -0.55 -8.24 0.94
CA VAL A 238 -1.78 -8.85 0.43
C VAL A 238 -1.40 -10.01 -0.48
N VAL A 239 -1.90 -11.20 -0.17
CA VAL A 239 -1.70 -12.43 -0.92
C VAL A 239 -2.98 -12.79 -1.66
N GLY A 240 -2.88 -13.09 -2.96
CA GLY A 240 -4.04 -13.26 -3.83
C GLY A 240 -3.66 -13.59 -5.27
N TYR A 241 -4.66 -13.78 -6.13
CA TYR A 241 -4.44 -13.88 -7.57
C TYR A 241 -4.37 -12.48 -8.19
N GLU A 242 -3.63 -12.31 -9.28
CA GLU A 242 -3.31 -10.99 -9.88
C GLU A 242 -4.53 -10.06 -10.01
N ALA A 243 -5.61 -10.54 -10.64
CA ALA A 243 -6.83 -9.75 -10.82
C ALA A 243 -7.49 -9.32 -9.49
N ASP A 244 -7.37 -10.16 -8.45
CA ASP A 244 -7.86 -9.84 -7.11
C ASP A 244 -6.93 -8.83 -6.40
N LEU A 245 -5.61 -8.93 -6.59
CA LEU A 245 -4.62 -8.00 -6.01
C LEU A 245 -4.79 -6.58 -6.58
N GLU A 246 -4.96 -6.46 -7.89
CA GLU A 246 -5.23 -5.18 -8.55
C GLU A 246 -6.55 -4.56 -8.08
N ALA A 247 -7.60 -5.37 -7.94
CA ALA A 247 -8.89 -4.93 -7.41
C ALA A 247 -8.76 -4.40 -5.97
N VAL A 248 -8.02 -5.11 -5.11
CA VAL A 248 -7.78 -4.70 -3.72
C VAL A 248 -7.05 -3.36 -3.65
N GLU A 249 -5.97 -3.19 -4.41
CA GLU A 249 -5.16 -1.96 -4.39
C GLU A 249 -5.95 -0.74 -4.87
N LEU A 250 -6.71 -0.89 -5.97
CA LEU A 250 -7.56 0.18 -6.49
C LEU A 250 -8.70 0.53 -5.54
N LEU A 251 -9.44 -0.47 -5.05
CA LEU A 251 -10.61 -0.23 -4.20
C LEU A 251 -10.20 0.35 -2.85
N TYR A 252 -9.14 -0.16 -2.25
CA TYR A 252 -8.63 0.34 -0.98
C TYR A 252 -8.24 1.81 -1.07
N THR A 253 -7.48 2.18 -2.11
CA THR A 253 -7.04 3.56 -2.32
C THR A 253 -8.23 4.50 -2.48
N SER A 254 -9.22 4.10 -3.28
CA SER A 254 -10.43 4.91 -3.49
C SER A 254 -11.26 5.07 -2.21
N LEU A 255 -11.51 3.97 -1.49
CA LEU A 255 -12.27 4.00 -0.24
C LEU A 255 -11.56 4.78 0.88
N LEU A 256 -10.23 4.80 0.91
CA LEU A 256 -9.49 5.66 1.82
C LEU A 256 -9.75 7.14 1.54
N VAL A 257 -9.67 7.57 0.28
CA VAL A 257 -9.93 8.96 -0.13
C VAL A 257 -11.36 9.36 0.24
N GLN A 258 -12.34 8.50 -0.10
CA GLN A 258 -13.75 8.73 0.24
C GLN A 258 -13.96 8.80 1.77
N GLY A 259 -13.38 7.87 2.53
CA GLY A 259 -13.47 7.84 3.98
C GLY A 259 -12.88 9.09 4.64
N GLN A 260 -11.74 9.57 4.14
CA GLN A 260 -11.10 10.81 4.61
C GLN A 260 -11.96 12.05 4.33
N ALA A 261 -12.52 12.16 3.11
CA ALA A 261 -13.42 13.26 2.75
C ALA A 261 -14.69 13.26 3.61
N ALA A 262 -15.32 12.10 3.79
CA ALA A 262 -16.51 11.95 4.61
C ALA A 262 -16.24 12.28 6.09
N MET A 263 -15.09 11.86 6.61
CA MET A 263 -14.64 12.20 7.96
C MET A 263 -14.45 13.71 8.12
N ALA A 264 -13.74 14.36 7.19
CA ALA A 264 -13.50 15.81 7.22
C ALA A 264 -14.82 16.60 7.23
N LYS A 265 -15.81 16.19 6.43
CA LYS A 265 -17.17 16.76 6.41
C LYS A 265 -17.89 16.57 7.74
N ALA A 266 -17.84 15.36 8.31
CA ALA A 266 -18.46 15.07 9.61
C ALA A 266 -17.83 15.90 10.74
N GLU A 267 -16.51 16.08 10.72
CA GLU A 267 -15.82 16.93 11.70
C GLU A 267 -16.19 18.40 11.58
N ALA A 268 -16.33 18.92 10.35
CA ALA A 268 -16.76 20.30 10.13
C ALA A 268 -18.14 20.55 10.75
N ALA A 269 -19.08 19.62 10.58
CA ALA A 269 -20.40 19.68 11.19
C ALA A 269 -20.34 19.62 12.74
N GLN A 270 -19.50 18.75 13.31
CA GLN A 270 -19.33 18.69 14.77
C GLN A 270 -18.74 19.97 15.36
N ARG A 271 -17.76 20.59 14.67
CA ARG A 271 -17.16 21.87 15.11
C ARG A 271 -18.18 23.00 15.09
N ALA A 272 -19.02 23.07 14.04
CA ALA A 272 -20.12 24.04 13.98
C ALA A 272 -21.11 23.87 15.14
N GLY A 273 -21.33 22.64 15.60
CA GLY A 273 -22.13 22.30 16.79
C GLY A 273 -21.40 22.42 18.13
N GLY A 274 -20.23 23.07 18.20
CA GLY A 274 -19.51 23.34 19.45
C GLY A 274 -18.73 22.17 20.05
N ARG A 275 -18.69 20.99 19.40
CA ARG A 275 -17.91 19.84 19.89
C ARG A 275 -16.46 19.92 19.40
N ARG A 276 -15.50 19.78 20.32
CA ARG A 276 -14.06 19.65 20.04
C ARG A 276 -13.53 18.30 20.56
N ARG A 277 -13.72 17.23 19.81
CA ARG A 277 -13.02 15.95 20.03
C ARG A 277 -12.58 15.38 18.69
N THR A 278 -11.28 15.30 18.47
CA THR A 278 -10.72 15.02 17.14
C THR A 278 -9.98 13.69 17.04
N LYS A 279 -9.48 13.09 18.14
CA LYS A 279 -8.75 11.80 18.06
C LYS A 279 -9.66 10.57 18.20
N THR A 280 -10.41 10.47 19.31
CA THR A 280 -11.30 9.33 19.59
C THR A 280 -12.46 9.25 18.59
N PHE A 281 -12.95 10.41 18.15
CA PHE A 281 -13.95 10.54 17.08
C PHE A 281 -13.42 9.94 15.77
N ARG A 282 -12.28 10.42 15.24
CA ARG A 282 -11.68 9.93 13.99
C ARG A 282 -11.36 8.44 14.03
N GLN A 283 -10.81 7.96 15.14
CA GLN A 283 -10.53 6.54 15.31
C GLN A 283 -11.82 5.70 15.27
N SER A 284 -12.85 6.11 16.02
CA SER A 284 -14.14 5.42 16.04
C SER A 284 -14.86 5.49 14.68
N PHE A 285 -14.73 6.62 13.97
CA PHE A 285 -15.22 6.81 12.62
C PHE A 285 -14.58 5.82 11.64
N LEU A 286 -13.25 5.77 11.59
CA LEU A 286 -12.54 4.92 10.63
C LEU A 286 -12.76 3.43 10.91
N LEU A 287 -12.82 3.03 12.19
CA LEU A 287 -13.15 1.65 12.56
C LEU A 287 -14.56 1.26 12.11
N ALA A 288 -15.55 2.12 12.37
CA ALA A 288 -16.93 1.88 11.98
C ALA A 288 -17.11 1.87 10.46
N TYR A 289 -16.41 2.78 9.77
CA TYR A 289 -16.36 2.86 8.31
C TYR A 289 -15.81 1.57 7.71
N ALA A 290 -14.65 1.12 8.20
CA ALA A 290 -14.00 -0.10 7.75
C ALA A 290 -14.85 -1.35 7.97
N GLN A 291 -15.41 -1.53 9.18
CA GLN A 291 -16.25 -2.67 9.49
C GLN A 291 -17.50 -2.71 8.60
N ARG A 292 -18.20 -1.57 8.49
CA ARG A 292 -19.44 -1.50 7.71
C ARG A 292 -19.21 -1.74 6.22
N LEU A 293 -18.12 -1.22 5.66
CA LEU A 293 -17.72 -1.54 4.28
C LEU A 293 -17.39 -3.02 4.12
N GLY A 294 -16.66 -3.62 5.05
CA GLY A 294 -16.33 -5.04 5.00
C GLY A 294 -17.56 -5.94 4.93
N ASP A 295 -18.55 -5.69 5.77
CA ASP A 295 -19.81 -6.46 5.77
C ASP A 295 -20.51 -6.40 4.40
N ARG A 296 -20.53 -5.21 3.79
CA ARG A 296 -21.24 -4.95 2.54
C ARG A 296 -20.51 -5.46 1.31
N LEU A 297 -19.20 -5.21 1.20
CA LEU A 297 -18.35 -5.76 0.15
C LEU A 297 -18.41 -7.29 0.15
N SER A 298 -18.38 -7.91 1.34
CA SER A 298 -18.54 -9.36 1.50
C SER A 298 -19.94 -9.85 1.08
N ALA A 299 -21.00 -9.09 1.38
CA ALA A 299 -22.35 -9.41 0.92
C ALA A 299 -22.50 -9.29 -0.61
N ALA A 300 -21.89 -8.27 -1.23
CA ALA A 300 -21.89 -8.11 -2.68
C ALA A 300 -21.12 -9.24 -3.38
N SER A 301 -19.92 -9.56 -2.89
CA SER A 301 -19.08 -10.65 -3.41
C SER A 301 -19.80 -12.01 -3.34
N ARG A 302 -20.47 -12.31 -2.22
CA ARG A 302 -21.29 -13.53 -2.07
C ARG A 302 -22.45 -13.59 -3.05
N ARG A 303 -23.18 -12.48 -3.28
CA ARG A 303 -24.30 -12.43 -4.23
C ARG A 303 -23.84 -12.70 -5.67
N ILE A 304 -22.73 -12.10 -6.08
CA ILE A 304 -22.16 -12.30 -7.43
C ILE A 304 -21.69 -13.74 -7.59
N THR A 305 -20.97 -14.27 -6.59
CA THR A 305 -20.48 -15.66 -6.59
C THR A 305 -21.62 -16.69 -6.63
N ALA A 306 -22.73 -16.43 -5.93
CA ALA A 306 -23.91 -17.30 -5.97
C ALA A 306 -24.57 -17.37 -7.36
N GLY A 307 -24.35 -16.37 -8.22
CA GLY A 307 -24.80 -16.38 -9.61
C GLY A 307 -23.99 -17.30 -10.53
N GLU A 308 -22.82 -17.77 -10.10
CA GLU A 308 -21.90 -18.61 -10.89
C GLU A 308 -21.56 -19.93 -10.16
N PRO A 309 -22.57 -20.81 -9.92
CA PRO A 309 -22.39 -22.01 -9.11
C PRO A 309 -21.34 -22.98 -9.69
N THR A 310 -21.11 -22.94 -11.00
CA THR A 310 -20.12 -23.79 -11.69
C THR A 310 -18.67 -23.42 -11.32
N LEU A 311 -18.41 -22.20 -10.84
CA LEU A 311 -17.09 -21.73 -10.46
C LEU A 311 -16.74 -21.98 -8.98
N LEU A 312 -17.73 -22.35 -8.14
CA LEU A 312 -17.53 -22.52 -6.70
C LEU A 312 -16.36 -23.47 -6.33
N PRO A 313 -16.17 -24.64 -6.97
CA PRO A 313 -15.03 -25.50 -6.63
C PRO A 313 -13.67 -24.85 -6.94
N VAL A 314 -13.59 -24.10 -8.04
CA VAL A 314 -12.37 -23.39 -8.45
C VAL A 314 -12.06 -22.27 -7.47
N LEU A 315 -13.08 -21.50 -7.06
CA LEU A 315 -12.92 -20.44 -6.07
C LEU A 315 -12.49 -20.98 -4.71
N ALA A 316 -13.08 -22.08 -4.25
CA ALA A 316 -12.67 -22.75 -3.01
C ALA A 316 -11.20 -23.23 -3.08
N ALA A 317 -10.78 -23.83 -4.21
CA ALA A 317 -9.40 -24.23 -4.42
C ALA A 317 -8.43 -23.03 -4.40
N ARG A 318 -8.85 -21.88 -4.98
CA ARG A 318 -8.09 -20.63 -4.93
C ARG A 318 -7.94 -20.10 -3.52
N GLU A 319 -9.02 -20.07 -2.74
CA GLU A 319 -8.98 -19.62 -1.34
C GLU A 319 -8.03 -20.49 -0.49
N VAL A 320 -8.05 -21.82 -0.68
CA VAL A 320 -7.11 -22.74 -0.03
C VAL A 320 -5.67 -22.44 -0.46
N ALA A 321 -5.43 -22.21 -1.76
CA ALA A 321 -4.09 -21.88 -2.26
C ALA A 321 -3.59 -20.55 -1.69
N VAL A 322 -4.44 -19.54 -1.59
CA VAL A 322 -4.13 -18.23 -1.00
C VAL A 322 -3.77 -18.41 0.46
N ALA A 323 -4.60 -19.11 1.25
CA ALA A 323 -4.32 -19.38 2.65
C ALA A 323 -2.99 -20.13 2.84
N ALA A 324 -2.75 -21.20 2.10
CA ALA A 324 -1.51 -21.96 2.16
C ALA A 324 -0.27 -21.15 1.71
N ARG A 325 -0.44 -20.17 0.81
CA ARG A 325 0.64 -19.24 0.45
C ARG A 325 0.89 -18.24 1.57
N THR A 326 -0.15 -17.66 2.17
CA THR A 326 -0.04 -16.74 3.30
C THR A 326 0.65 -17.39 4.49
N ASP A 327 0.24 -18.61 4.88
CA ASP A 327 0.82 -19.32 6.02
C ASP A 327 2.30 -19.65 5.82
N ARG A 328 2.71 -19.96 4.57
CA ARG A 328 4.12 -20.20 4.22
C ARG A 328 4.95 -18.93 4.26
N MET A 329 4.41 -17.81 3.78
CA MET A 329 5.11 -16.51 3.75
C MET A 329 5.22 -15.89 5.14
N PHE A 330 4.20 -16.09 5.98
CA PHE A 330 4.08 -15.42 7.28
C PHE A 330 3.76 -16.42 8.41
N PRO A 331 4.63 -17.40 8.68
CA PRO A 331 4.37 -18.43 9.70
C PRO A 331 4.23 -17.87 11.13
N GLY A 332 4.78 -16.69 11.38
CA GLY A 332 4.66 -15.97 12.65
C GLY A 332 3.48 -14.99 12.74
N ALA A 333 2.61 -14.92 11.72
CA ALA A 333 1.47 -14.02 11.74
C ALA A 333 0.49 -14.40 12.86
N THR A 334 0.05 -13.40 13.63
CA THR A 334 -0.92 -13.58 14.72
C THR A 334 -2.14 -12.71 14.49
N THR A 335 -3.30 -13.16 14.95
CA THR A 335 -4.51 -12.35 14.97
C THR A 335 -4.60 -11.53 16.25
N THR A 336 -4.69 -10.21 16.13
CA THR A 336 -4.84 -9.31 17.28
C THR A 336 -6.21 -8.66 17.27
N ARG A 337 -6.90 -8.68 18.41
CA ARG A 337 -8.15 -7.93 18.59
C ARG A 337 -7.80 -6.45 18.80
N VAL A 338 -8.31 -5.61 17.90
CA VAL A 338 -8.21 -4.15 18.06
C VAL A 338 -9.25 -3.68 19.07
N ARG A 339 -8.89 -2.72 19.93
CA ARG A 339 -9.84 -2.14 20.89
C ARG A 339 -11.00 -1.52 20.14
N GLY A 340 -12.21 -1.79 20.62
CA GLY A 340 -13.45 -1.27 20.05
C GLY A 340 -13.53 0.26 20.11
N ALA A 341 -14.43 0.81 19.31
CA ALA A 341 -14.71 2.24 19.30
C ALA A 341 -15.24 2.72 20.65
N VAL A 342 -14.77 3.89 21.08
CA VAL A 342 -15.14 4.50 22.37
C VAL A 342 -15.90 5.82 22.20
N ASP A 343 -16.12 6.26 20.96
CA ASP A 343 -16.87 7.47 20.62
C ASP A 343 -18.09 7.09 19.76
N ALA A 344 -19.28 7.14 20.36
CA ALA A 344 -20.52 6.76 19.70
C ALA A 344 -20.84 7.64 18.48
N ALA A 345 -20.58 8.95 18.56
CA ALA A 345 -20.80 9.84 17.43
C ALA A 345 -19.84 9.52 16.28
N GLY A 346 -18.55 9.31 16.57
CA GLY A 346 -17.57 8.84 15.59
C GLY A 346 -18.04 7.57 14.90
N TRP A 347 -18.49 6.60 15.69
CA TRP A 347 -19.00 5.32 15.20
C TRP A 347 -20.22 5.47 14.29
N ASP A 348 -21.22 6.26 14.69
CA ASP A 348 -22.43 6.51 13.89
C ASP A 348 -22.12 7.22 12.58
N HIS A 349 -21.28 8.26 12.62
CA HIS A 349 -20.85 8.96 11.42
C HIS A 349 -20.04 8.07 10.47
N GLY A 350 -19.19 7.19 11.01
CA GLY A 350 -18.40 6.24 10.24
C GLY A 350 -19.28 5.20 9.54
N ARG A 351 -20.26 4.62 10.24
CA ARG A 351 -21.25 3.73 9.62
C ARG A 351 -22.05 4.43 8.54
N ALA A 352 -22.56 5.63 8.82
CA ALA A 352 -23.33 6.39 7.84
C ALA A 352 -22.49 6.77 6.61
N ALA A 353 -21.18 7.03 6.79
CA ALA A 353 -20.26 7.26 5.67
C ALA A 353 -20.05 5.99 4.84
N ALA A 354 -19.91 4.84 5.47
CA ALA A 354 -19.83 3.55 4.77
C ALA A 354 -21.15 3.19 4.09
N ASP A 355 -22.29 3.59 4.66
CA ASP A 355 -23.60 3.42 4.04
C ASP A 355 -23.71 4.18 2.72
N ARG A 356 -23.04 5.34 2.60
CA ARG A 356 -22.97 6.14 1.38
C ARG A 356 -21.82 5.78 0.43
N ALA A 357 -20.81 5.05 0.91
CA ALA A 357 -19.63 4.70 0.12
C ALA A 357 -19.78 3.37 -0.64
N ASP A 358 -20.86 2.61 -0.41
CA ASP A 358 -21.00 1.26 -0.99
C ASP A 358 -22.45 0.87 -1.33
N THR A 359 -22.55 -0.11 -2.23
CA THR A 359 -23.58 -0.97 -2.82
C THR A 359 -25.06 -0.97 -2.38
N GLY A 360 -25.91 -0.49 -3.29
CA GLY A 360 -26.81 -1.37 -4.05
C GLY A 360 -28.16 -1.68 -3.40
N ARG A 361 -29.09 -0.72 -3.40
CA ARG A 361 -30.52 -1.02 -3.40
C ARG A 361 -30.94 -1.21 -4.85
N ALA A 362 -31.24 -2.45 -5.27
CA ALA A 362 -32.14 -2.60 -6.41
C ALA A 362 -33.43 -1.89 -6.01
N ALA A 363 -33.82 -0.85 -6.75
CA ALA A 363 -35.19 -0.38 -6.71
C ALA A 363 -36.09 -1.60 -7.03
N PRO A 364 -37.22 -1.77 -6.31
CA PRO A 364 -38.11 -2.91 -6.48
C PRO A 364 -38.62 -3.06 -7.91
#